data_AF-A0A183B961-F1
#
_entry.id   AF-A0A183B961-F1
#
_cell.length_a   1.000
_cell.length_b   1.000
_cell.length_c   1.000
_cell.angle_alpha   90.00
_cell.angle_beta   90.00
_cell.angle_gamma   90.00
#
_symmetry.space_group_name_H-M   'P 1'
#
loop_
_entity.id
_entity.type
_entity.pdbx_description
1 polymer ?
#
loop_
_entity_poly.entity_id
_entity_poly.type
_entity_poly.pdbx_seq_one_letter_code
_entity_poly.pdbx_strand_id
1 'polypeptide(L)'
;MAPEILDGAIQFTGRSILCTDIYSLSLCLWELLSAAVPPTSVELLQTGTNTTDPTVHTNTQKQVVELLMPSTGVASLCKPRRVWLPYELELGRNGPNPETVRHLVSMQKHRPYAHTSWFESPLYAQFYRTITESWDSEPEARLSATCVLERLNSIHTLLFKSTEPTAESSPRTC
;
A
#
# COMPACT_ATOMS: atom_id res chain seq x y z
N MET A 1 11.60 -7.48 0.26
CA MET A 1 12.82 -7.68 -0.55
C MET A 1 12.43 -7.62 -2.02
N ALA A 2 13.29 -7.06 -2.88
CA ALA A 2 13.04 -6.99 -4.32
C ALA A 2 13.12 -8.39 -4.98
N PRO A 3 12.38 -8.65 -6.06
CA PRO A 3 12.31 -9.97 -6.70
C PRO A 3 13.68 -10.51 -7.13
N GLU A 4 14.55 -9.67 -7.69
CA GLU A 4 15.90 -10.06 -8.11
C GLU A 4 16.80 -10.50 -6.95
N ILE A 5 16.56 -9.98 -5.74
CA ILE A 5 17.26 -10.42 -4.53
C ILE A 5 16.71 -11.79 -4.08
N LEU A 6 15.39 -11.95 -4.11
CA LEU A 6 14.72 -13.20 -3.75
C LEU A 6 15.11 -14.35 -4.69
N ASP A 7 15.35 -14.04 -5.96
CA ASP A 7 15.80 -15.01 -6.95
C ASP A 7 17.30 -15.28 -6.94
N GLY A 8 18.08 -14.48 -6.21
CA GLY A 8 19.54 -14.55 -6.20
C GLY A 8 20.18 -14.14 -7.53
N ALA A 9 19.44 -13.40 -8.36
CA ALA A 9 19.82 -13.02 -9.72
C ALA A 9 20.27 -11.55 -9.84
N ILE A 10 20.60 -10.89 -8.72
CA ILE A 10 21.03 -9.49 -8.71
C ILE A 10 22.42 -9.32 -9.36
N GLN A 11 22.53 -8.30 -10.21
CA GLN A 11 23.83 -7.79 -10.66
C GLN A 11 24.35 -6.77 -9.64
N PHE A 12 25.60 -6.89 -9.19
CA PHE A 12 26.20 -5.96 -8.23
C PHE A 12 26.69 -4.66 -8.88
N THR A 13 25.81 -4.01 -9.65
CA THR A 13 26.07 -2.67 -10.18
C THR A 13 25.44 -1.62 -9.27
N GLY A 14 26.00 -0.40 -9.27
CA GLY A 14 25.44 0.70 -8.49
C GLY A 14 23.98 0.99 -8.86
N ARG A 15 23.62 0.82 -10.14
CA ARG A 15 22.24 1.00 -10.62
C ARG A 15 21.29 -0.07 -10.08
N SER A 16 21.69 -1.34 -10.07
CA SER A 16 20.86 -2.44 -9.56
C SER A 16 20.57 -2.31 -8.05
N ILE A 17 21.55 -1.85 -7.26
CA ILE A 17 21.36 -1.57 -5.83
C ILE A 17 20.37 -0.43 -5.65
N LEU A 18 20.50 0.67 -6.40
CA LEU A 18 19.53 1.77 -6.36
C LEU A 18 18.12 1.31 -6.74
N CYS A 19 17.96 0.49 -7.77
CA CYS A 19 16.66 -0.06 -8.15
C CYS A 19 16.06 -0.95 -7.04
N THR A 20 16.90 -1.68 -6.28
CA THR A 20 16.47 -2.46 -5.12
C THR A 20 15.94 -1.56 -3.99
N ASP A 21 16.61 -0.42 -3.76
CA ASP A 21 16.18 0.56 -2.77
C ASP A 21 14.86 1.22 -3.15
N ILE A 22 14.65 1.53 -4.44
CA ILE A 22 13.37 2.05 -4.95
C ILE A 22 12.23 1.07 -4.71
N TYR A 23 12.45 -0.23 -4.94
CA TYR A 23 11.46 -1.24 -4.62
C TYR A 23 11.12 -1.22 -3.13
N SER A 24 12.13 -1.16 -2.26
CA SER A 24 11.91 -1.12 -0.80
C SER A 24 11.19 0.16 -0.36
N LEU A 25 11.54 1.31 -0.93
CA LEU A 25 10.88 2.59 -0.72
C LEU A 25 9.38 2.52 -1.05
N SER A 26 9.02 1.87 -2.16
CA SER A 26 7.62 1.76 -2.57
C SER A 26 6.75 1.00 -1.56
N LEU A 27 7.30 -0.02 -0.89
CA LEU A 27 6.60 -0.75 0.17
C LEU A 27 6.38 0.14 1.40
N CYS A 28 7.36 0.99 1.75
CA CYS A 28 7.19 1.99 2.80
C CYS A 28 6.14 3.05 2.42
N LEU A 29 6.11 3.48 1.15
CA LEU A 29 5.09 4.42 0.65
C LEU A 29 3.69 3.79 0.68
N TRP A 30 3.58 2.49 0.39
CA TRP A 30 2.34 1.74 0.54
C TRP A 30 1.87 1.65 1.99
N GLU A 31 2.80 1.39 2.92
CA GLU A 31 2.49 1.38 4.36
C GLU A 31 1.98 2.75 4.82
N LEU A 32 2.63 3.83 4.38
CA LEU A 32 2.22 5.20 4.66
C LEU A 32 0.81 5.50 4.11
N LEU A 33 0.54 5.12 2.86
CA LEU A 33 -0.77 5.32 2.23
C LEU A 33 -1.86 4.52 2.94
N SER A 34 -1.58 3.26 3.30
CA SER A 34 -2.51 2.38 4.01
C SER A 34 -2.82 2.87 5.43
N ALA A 35 -1.85 3.49 6.10
CA ALA A 35 -2.04 4.11 7.41
C ALA A 35 -2.88 5.41 7.32
N ALA A 36 -2.65 6.21 6.28
CA ALA A 36 -3.34 7.48 6.05
C ALA A 36 -4.78 7.30 5.59
N VAL A 37 -5.03 6.36 4.68
CA VAL A 37 -6.35 6.09 4.09
C VAL A 37 -6.75 4.64 4.35
N PRO A 38 -7.46 4.38 5.46
CA PRO A 38 -7.86 3.03 5.80
C PRO A 38 -8.88 2.46 4.82
N PRO A 39 -9.01 1.12 4.77
CA PRO A 39 -10.11 0.50 4.07
C PRO A 39 -11.41 0.85 4.79
N THR A 40 -12.47 1.11 4.02
CA THR A 40 -13.82 1.24 4.57
C THR A 40 -14.30 -0.12 5.09
N SER A 41 -15.21 -0.14 6.07
CA SER A 41 -15.67 -1.38 6.72
C SER A 41 -16.21 -2.46 5.75
N VAL A 42 -16.62 -2.05 4.55
CA VAL A 42 -17.12 -2.93 3.48
C VAL A 42 -16.00 -3.73 2.81
N GLU A 43 -14.81 -3.15 2.70
CA GLU A 43 -13.68 -3.71 1.96
C GLU A 43 -12.98 -4.85 2.72
N LEU A 44 -12.97 -4.77 4.05
CA LEU A 44 -12.49 -5.84 4.94
C LEU A 44 -13.33 -7.13 4.85
N LEU A 45 -14.58 -7.04 4.38
CA LEU A 45 -15.45 -8.20 4.17
C LEU A 45 -15.23 -8.86 2.79
N GLN A 46 -14.76 -8.10 1.80
CA GLN A 46 -14.61 -8.54 0.40
C GLN A 46 -13.24 -9.16 0.09
N THR A 47 -12.21 -8.87 0.88
CA THR A 47 -10.88 -9.49 0.75
C THR A 47 -10.89 -11.01 1.02
N GLY A 48 -11.99 -11.56 1.53
CA GLY A 48 -12.15 -13.00 1.78
C GLY A 48 -12.79 -13.83 0.65
N THR A 49 -13.16 -13.27 -0.51
CA THR A 49 -13.99 -14.00 -1.51
C THR A 49 -13.37 -14.26 -2.89
N ASN A 50 -12.13 -13.86 -3.16
CA ASN A 50 -11.54 -14.02 -4.50
C ASN A 50 -10.50 -15.13 -4.56
N THR A 51 -10.92 -16.39 -4.39
CA THR A 51 -10.17 -17.55 -4.89
C THR A 51 -11.14 -18.64 -5.29
N THR A 52 -11.19 -18.90 -6.60
CA THR A 52 -11.93 -19.99 -7.22
C THR A 52 -11.23 -21.32 -6.90
N ASP A 53 -11.48 -21.91 -5.73
CA ASP A 53 -11.17 -23.33 -5.49
C ASP A 53 -12.04 -23.93 -4.36
N PRO A 54 -12.95 -24.88 -4.66
CA PRO A 54 -13.97 -25.34 -3.70
C PRO A 54 -13.54 -26.59 -2.92
N THR A 55 -12.47 -26.56 -2.11
CA THR A 55 -12.16 -27.73 -1.26
C THR A 55 -11.42 -27.54 0.08
N VAL A 56 -11.08 -26.33 0.54
CA VAL A 56 -10.46 -26.16 1.88
C VAL A 56 -11.25 -25.16 2.71
N HIS A 57 -12.38 -25.66 3.19
CA HIS A 57 -13.33 -24.95 4.03
C HIS A 57 -12.83 -24.74 5.47
N THR A 58 -13.08 -23.52 6.00
CA THR A 58 -13.72 -23.22 7.31
C THR A 58 -12.94 -22.74 8.55
N ASN A 59 -11.60 -22.67 8.60
CA ASN A 59 -10.95 -22.28 9.87
C ASN A 59 -10.38 -20.84 9.94
N THR A 60 -10.12 -20.18 8.81
CA THR A 60 -9.49 -18.83 8.82
C THR A 60 -10.51 -17.70 9.00
N GLN A 61 -11.77 -17.92 8.59
CA GLN A 61 -12.80 -16.88 8.52
C GLN A 61 -13.26 -16.39 9.91
N LYS A 62 -13.18 -17.23 10.95
CA LYS A 62 -13.47 -16.82 12.33
C LYS A 62 -12.36 -15.95 12.95
N GLN A 63 -11.12 -16.10 12.47
CA GLN A 63 -9.96 -15.50 13.13
C GLN A 63 -9.73 -14.03 12.76
N VAL A 64 -10.19 -13.59 11.59
CA VAL A 64 -10.08 -12.19 11.15
C VAL A 64 -11.09 -11.29 11.88
N VAL A 65 -12.28 -11.82 12.19
CA VAL A 65 -13.36 -11.06 12.86
C VAL A 65 -13.06 -10.83 14.34
N GLU A 66 -12.42 -11.79 15.02
CA GLU A 66 -12.17 -11.74 16.47
C GLU A 66 -11.07 -10.74 16.87
N LEU A 67 -10.17 -10.37 15.95
CA LEU A 67 -9.08 -9.42 16.21
C LEU A 67 -9.49 -7.93 16.07
N LEU A 68 -10.73 -7.63 15.64
CA LEU A 68 -11.17 -6.26 15.36
C LEU A 68 -12.23 -5.70 16.33
N MET A 69 -12.57 -6.40 17.42
CA MET A 69 -13.56 -5.89 18.39
C MET A 69 -13.06 -5.93 19.84
N PRO A 70 -12.71 -4.79 20.44
CA PRO A 70 -12.79 -4.60 21.88
C PRO A 70 -14.17 -4.04 22.25
N SER A 71 -14.84 -4.75 23.16
CA SER A 71 -16.11 -4.40 23.80
C SER A 71 -16.15 -2.96 24.31
N THR A 72 -17.32 -2.34 24.10
CA THR A 72 -17.97 -1.30 24.91
C THR A 72 -17.19 -0.82 26.15
N GLY A 73 -16.70 0.42 26.11
CA GLY A 73 -16.11 1.08 27.28
C GLY A 73 -15.60 2.48 26.95
N VAL A 74 -16.10 3.46 27.69
CA VAL A 74 -15.88 4.92 27.56
C VAL A 74 -14.40 5.30 27.74
N ALA A 75 -13.93 6.28 26.94
CA ALA A 75 -12.64 6.99 26.99
C ALA A 75 -11.33 6.20 26.75
N SER A 76 -10.72 6.37 25.56
CA SER A 76 -9.26 6.33 25.38
C SER A 76 -8.87 6.93 24.03
N LEU A 77 -8.49 8.21 24.02
CA LEU A 77 -7.69 8.78 22.93
C LEU A 77 -6.35 8.01 22.88
N CYS A 78 -5.91 7.64 21.67
CA CYS A 78 -4.66 6.92 21.37
C CYS A 78 -4.60 5.42 21.70
N LYS A 79 -5.49 4.61 21.11
CA LYS A 79 -5.06 3.25 20.72
C LYS A 79 -4.23 3.40 19.44
N PRO A 80 -2.94 3.00 19.41
CA PRO A 80 -2.17 3.03 18.18
C PRO A 80 -2.92 2.20 17.13
N ARG A 81 -3.26 2.87 16.02
CA ARG A 81 -3.92 2.22 14.90
C ARG A 81 -3.01 1.09 14.42
N ARG A 82 -3.54 -0.13 14.28
CA ARG A 82 -2.79 -1.24 13.71
C ARG A 82 -2.39 -0.86 12.28
N VAL A 83 -1.10 -0.69 12.05
CA VAL A 83 -0.50 -0.56 10.73
C VAL A 83 -0.23 -1.97 10.23
N TRP A 84 -0.62 -2.27 9.00
CA TRP A 84 -0.37 -3.56 8.36
C TRP A 84 1.00 -3.51 7.70
N LEU A 85 1.81 -4.54 7.93
CA LEU A 85 3.08 -4.68 7.24
C LEU A 85 2.82 -5.12 5.78
N PRO A 86 3.71 -4.74 4.85
CA PRO A 86 3.64 -5.23 3.48
C PRO A 86 3.64 -6.77 3.45
N TYR A 87 2.69 -7.35 2.72
CA TYR A 87 2.48 -8.79 2.60
C TYR A 87 1.96 -9.52 3.86
N GLU A 88 1.62 -8.81 4.94
CA GLU A 88 1.14 -9.42 6.19
C GLU A 88 -0.17 -10.18 6.00
N LEU A 89 -1.08 -9.64 5.20
CA LEU A 89 -2.39 -10.24 4.94
C LEU A 89 -2.26 -11.51 4.10
N GLU A 90 -1.32 -11.49 3.15
CA GLU A 90 -1.08 -12.50 2.14
C GLU A 90 -0.30 -13.70 2.70
N LEU A 91 0.66 -13.44 3.60
CA LEU A 91 1.47 -14.46 4.25
C LEU A 91 0.74 -15.12 5.43
N GLY A 92 -0.20 -14.40 6.04
CA GLY A 92 -1.01 -14.89 7.15
C GLY A 92 -0.17 -15.41 8.32
N ARG A 93 -0.64 -16.50 8.95
CA ARG A 93 0.00 -17.12 10.14
C ARG A 93 1.29 -17.89 9.85
N ASN A 94 1.60 -18.17 8.58
CA ASN A 94 2.75 -18.98 8.20
C ASN A 94 4.09 -18.24 8.36
N GLY A 95 4.04 -16.93 8.63
CA GLY A 95 5.21 -16.08 8.80
C GLY A 95 5.97 -15.86 7.48
N PRO A 96 6.97 -14.96 7.46
CA PRO A 96 7.74 -14.65 6.27
C PRO A 96 8.77 -15.76 5.97
N ASN A 97 8.31 -16.91 5.49
CA ASN A 97 9.20 -17.93 4.91
C ASN A 97 9.81 -17.38 3.60
N PRO A 98 11.14 -17.34 3.44
CA PRO A 98 11.78 -16.79 2.24
C PRO A 98 11.30 -17.42 0.93
N GLU A 99 11.02 -18.74 0.93
CA GLU A 99 10.50 -19.42 -0.27
C GLU A 99 9.07 -18.98 -0.62
N THR A 100 8.22 -18.80 0.40
CA THR A 100 6.85 -18.31 0.21
C THR A 100 6.85 -16.88 -0.28
N VAL A 101 7.69 -16.01 0.29
CA VAL A 101 7.85 -14.62 -0.16
C VAL A 101 8.37 -14.56 -1.59
N ARG A 102 9.35 -15.39 -1.95
CA ARG A 102 9.84 -15.52 -3.32
C ARG A 102 8.76 -15.96 -4.28
N HIS A 103 8.00 -17.01 -3.93
CA HIS A 103 6.91 -17.49 -4.78
C HIS A 103 5.86 -16.40 -5.01
N LEU A 104 5.47 -15.68 -3.95
CA LEU A 104 4.48 -14.61 -4.01
C LEU A 104 4.98 -13.42 -4.87
N VAL A 105 6.17 -12.91 -4.59
CA VAL A 105 6.67 -11.66 -5.18
C VAL A 105 7.30 -11.85 -6.56
N SER A 106 8.13 -12.88 -6.74
CA SER A 106 8.84 -13.14 -8.00
C SER A 106 8.00 -13.97 -8.96
N MET A 107 7.43 -15.09 -8.50
CA MET A 107 6.74 -16.04 -9.40
C MET A 107 5.32 -15.59 -9.72
N GLN A 108 4.54 -15.22 -8.70
CA GLN A 108 3.16 -14.76 -8.88
C GLN A 108 3.07 -13.27 -9.23
N LYS A 109 4.19 -12.53 -9.14
CA LYS A 109 4.24 -11.07 -9.31
C LYS A 109 3.20 -10.34 -8.44
N HIS A 110 2.86 -10.92 -7.30
CA HIS A 110 1.88 -10.36 -6.40
C HIS A 110 2.47 -9.13 -5.69
N ARG A 111 1.61 -8.19 -5.34
CA ARG A 111 1.94 -6.93 -4.66
C ARG A 111 0.94 -6.68 -3.55
N PRO A 112 1.30 -5.88 -2.53
CA PRO A 112 0.41 -5.60 -1.42
C PRO A 112 -0.94 -5.06 -1.89
N TYR A 113 -2.00 -5.49 -1.21
CA TYR A 113 -3.38 -5.14 -1.55
C TYR A 113 -3.60 -3.62 -1.69
N ALA A 114 -4.43 -3.23 -2.65
CA ALA A 114 -4.81 -1.84 -2.88
C ALA A 114 -6.23 -1.58 -2.42
N HIS A 115 -6.42 -0.59 -1.55
CA HIS A 115 -7.76 -0.23 -1.10
C HIS A 115 -8.50 0.56 -2.20
N THR A 116 -9.71 0.12 -2.52
CA THR A 116 -10.71 0.78 -3.36
C THR A 116 -10.93 2.24 -2.96
N SER A 117 -10.90 2.54 -1.65
CA SER A 117 -11.02 3.91 -1.14
C SER A 117 -9.92 4.85 -1.64
N TRP A 118 -8.76 4.34 -2.03
CA TRP A 118 -7.68 5.17 -2.60
C TRP A 118 -8.01 5.74 -3.97
N PHE A 119 -8.92 5.09 -4.71
CA PHE A 119 -9.31 5.52 -6.05
C PHE A 119 -10.46 6.54 -6.04
N GLU A 120 -11.08 6.78 -4.89
CA GLU A 120 -12.11 7.81 -4.72
C GLU A 120 -11.53 9.23 -4.84
N SER A 121 -10.25 9.41 -4.48
CA SER A 121 -9.54 10.67 -4.64
C SER A 121 -8.47 10.55 -5.73
N PRO A 122 -8.45 11.46 -6.72
CA PRO A 122 -7.41 11.46 -7.76
C PRO A 122 -6.00 11.64 -7.17
N LEU A 123 -5.90 12.24 -5.99
CA LEU A 123 -4.65 12.46 -5.28
C LEU A 123 -4.04 11.15 -4.77
N TYR A 124 -4.84 10.35 -4.07
CA TYR A 124 -4.39 9.04 -3.58
C TYR A 124 -4.20 8.04 -4.72
N ALA A 125 -5.02 8.12 -5.77
CA ALA A 125 -4.81 7.35 -7.00
C ALA A 125 -3.47 7.69 -7.65
N GLN A 126 -3.08 8.98 -7.73
CA GLN A 126 -1.79 9.41 -8.26
C GLN A 126 -0.61 8.94 -7.38
N PHE A 127 -0.80 8.98 -6.05
CA PHE A 127 0.17 8.45 -5.10
C PHE A 127 0.37 6.95 -5.30
N TYR A 128 -0.72 6.19 -5.38
CA TYR A 128 -0.68 4.75 -5.62
C TYR A 128 -0.07 4.39 -6.97
N ARG A 129 -0.34 5.15 -8.04
CA ARG A 129 0.35 4.97 -9.34
C ARG A 129 1.87 5.06 -9.21
N THR A 130 2.36 6.04 -8.44
CA THR A 130 3.80 6.21 -8.17
C THR A 130 4.38 5.00 -7.45
N ILE A 131 3.65 4.44 -6.46
CA ILE A 131 4.03 3.19 -5.81
C ILE A 131 4.09 2.05 -6.85
N THR A 132 3.07 1.93 -7.70
CA THR A 132 2.98 0.81 -8.65
C THR A 132 4.10 0.76 -9.67
N GLU A 133 4.54 1.92 -10.14
CA GLU A 133 5.68 2.03 -11.06
C GLU A 133 7.03 1.87 -10.33
N SER A 134 7.06 2.03 -9.00
CA SER A 134 8.29 1.90 -8.21
C SER A 134 8.59 0.46 -7.78
N TRP A 135 7.57 -0.40 -7.57
CA TRP A 135 7.75 -1.83 -7.29
C TRP A 135 7.66 -2.74 -8.53
N ASP A 136 8.02 -2.23 -9.71
CA ASP A 136 8.02 -3.05 -10.92
C ASP A 136 8.91 -4.29 -10.75
N SER A 137 8.51 -5.39 -11.38
CA SER A 137 9.28 -6.63 -11.35
C SER A 137 10.62 -6.43 -12.07
N GLU A 138 10.64 -5.63 -13.13
CA GLU A 138 11.86 -5.32 -13.88
C GLU A 138 12.58 -4.13 -13.23
N PRO A 139 13.83 -4.28 -12.75
CA PRO A 139 14.55 -3.21 -12.06
C PRO A 139 14.75 -1.96 -12.94
N GLU A 140 14.91 -2.13 -14.26
CA GLU A 140 15.11 -1.03 -15.20
C GLU A 140 13.82 -0.25 -15.53
N ALA A 141 12.65 -0.85 -15.29
CA ALA A 141 11.36 -0.18 -15.45
C ALA A 141 10.97 0.67 -14.23
N ARG A 142 11.68 0.49 -13.09
CA ARG A 142 11.39 1.22 -11.86
C ARG A 142 11.73 2.70 -12.02
N LEU A 143 10.93 3.54 -11.36
CA LEU A 143 11.17 4.98 -11.29
C LEU A 143 12.53 5.28 -10.65
N SER A 144 13.15 6.38 -11.07
CA SER A 144 14.31 6.93 -10.36
C SER A 144 13.86 7.62 -9.06
N ALA A 145 14.78 7.72 -8.09
CA ALA A 145 14.51 8.44 -6.83
C ALA A 145 14.06 9.88 -7.09
N THR A 146 14.68 10.57 -8.05
CA THR A 146 14.29 11.93 -8.45
C THR A 146 12.87 11.97 -9.01
N CYS A 147 12.50 11.02 -9.87
CA CYS A 147 11.15 10.95 -10.42
C CYS A 147 10.10 10.72 -9.32
N VAL A 148 10.38 9.82 -8.37
CA VAL A 148 9.50 9.59 -7.21
C VAL A 148 9.34 10.88 -6.41
N LEU A 149 10.44 11.56 -6.11
CA LEU A 149 10.42 12.83 -5.36
C LEU A 149 9.60 13.91 -6.06
N GLU A 150 9.77 14.09 -7.37
CA GLU A 150 9.01 15.07 -8.16
C GLU A 150 7.49 14.79 -8.12
N ARG A 151 7.11 13.52 -8.23
CA ARG A 151 5.70 13.11 -8.13
C ARG A 151 5.15 13.35 -6.72
N LEU A 152 5.92 13.03 -5.67
CA LEU A 152 5.51 13.31 -4.29
C LEU A 152 5.37 14.81 -4.02
N ASN A 153 6.28 15.65 -4.54
CA ASN A 153 6.18 17.11 -4.43
C ASN A 153 4.96 17.67 -5.18
N SER A 154 4.63 17.09 -6.33
CA SER A 154 3.43 17.45 -7.09
C SER A 154 2.17 17.14 -6.29
N ILE A 155 2.11 15.96 -5.67
CA ILE A 155 1.00 15.55 -4.80
C ILE A 155 0.91 16.44 -3.56
N HIS A 156 2.05 16.74 -2.92
CA HIS A 156 2.13 17.64 -1.77
C HIS A 156 1.53 19.00 -2.12
N THR A 157 1.93 19.59 -3.25
CA THR A 157 1.39 20.89 -3.69
C THR A 157 -0.13 20.87 -3.88
N LEU A 158 -0.68 19.77 -4.40
CA LEU A 158 -2.13 19.61 -4.57
C LEU A 158 -2.86 19.51 -3.22
N LEU A 159 -2.26 18.86 -2.22
CA LEU A 159 -2.83 18.81 -0.86
C LEU A 159 -3.00 20.22 -0.28
N PHE A 160 -1.96 21.05 -0.34
CA PHE A 160 -1.98 22.39 0.26
C PHE A 160 -2.78 23.43 -0.54
N LYS A 161 -2.98 23.21 -1.85
CA LYS A 161 -3.82 24.10 -2.66
C LYS A 161 -5.32 23.96 -2.35
N SER A 162 -5.76 22.80 -1.87
CA SER A 162 -7.17 22.55 -1.51
C SER A 162 -7.61 23.23 -0.20
N THR A 163 -6.67 23.74 0.60
CA THR A 163 -6.94 24.36 1.91
C THR A 163 -7.09 25.88 1.89
N GLU A 164 -7.03 26.56 0.72
CA GLU A 164 -7.37 27.99 0.67
C GLU A 164 -8.90 28.18 0.64
N PRO A 165 -9.51 28.80 1.66
CA PRO A 165 -10.91 29.19 1.59
C PRO A 165 -11.07 30.26 0.52
N THR A 166 -11.93 29.99 -0.45
CA THR A 166 -12.42 30.97 -1.42
C THR A 166 -12.98 32.19 -0.68
N ALA A 167 -12.18 33.24 -0.57
CA ALA A 167 -12.67 34.56 -0.20
C ALA A 167 -13.52 35.08 -1.36
N GLU A 168 -14.83 35.01 -1.14
CA GLU A 168 -15.90 35.53 -1.98
C GLU A 168 -15.71 37.04 -2.23
N SER A 169 -15.22 37.41 -3.42
CA SER A 169 -15.22 38.80 -3.89
C SER A 169 -16.40 39.01 -4.84
N SER A 170 -17.60 39.17 -4.24
CA SER A 170 -18.74 39.73 -4.95
C SER A 170 -18.46 41.21 -5.26
N PRO A 171 -18.55 41.68 -6.52
CA PRO A 171 -18.42 43.10 -6.81
C PRO A 171 -19.68 43.80 -6.28
N ARG A 172 -19.51 44.71 -5.31
CA ARG A 172 -20.53 45.70 -4.96
C ARG A 172 -20.61 46.70 -6.10
N THR A 173 -21.68 46.60 -6.89
CA THR A 173 -22.15 47.69 -7.73
C THR A 173 -22.50 48.86 -6.81
N CYS A 174 -21.91 50.02 -7.06
CA CYS A 174 -22.38 51.31 -6.58
C CYS A 174 -22.52 52.23 -7.78
#